data_AF-A0A380FDP6-F1
#
_entry.id   AF-A0A380FDP6-F1
#
_cell.length_a   1.000
_cell.length_b   1.000
_cell.length_c   1.000
_cell.angle_alpha   90.00
_cell.angle_beta   90.00
_cell.angle_gamma   90.00
#
_symmetry.space_group_name_H-M   'P 1'
#
loop_
_entity.id
_entity.type
_entity.pdbx_description
1 polymer ?
#
loop_
_entity_poly.entity_id
_entity_poly.type
_entity_poly.pdbx_seq_one_letter_code
_entity_poly.pdbx_strand_id
1 'polypeptide(L)'
;MDGAILVVSAADGPMPQTREHILLSRNVGVPALVVFLNKVDMVDDEELLELVEMEVRDLLSEYDFPGDDVPVISGSALKALEGDADYEQKILDLMEAVDTYIPTPERDSDKPFMMPVEDVFSITGRGTVAYRPC
;
A
#
# COMPACT_ATOMS: atom_id res chain seq x y z
N MET A 1 0.53 -10.83 3.86
CA MET A 1 0.22 -9.40 3.77
C MET A 1 -1.29 -9.32 3.78
N ASP A 2 -1.84 -8.76 4.85
CA ASP A 2 -3.30 -8.63 5.01
C ASP A 2 -3.86 -7.47 4.17
N GLY A 3 -2.99 -6.56 3.75
CA GLY A 3 -3.24 -5.59 2.68
C GLY A 3 -1.92 -5.02 2.19
N ALA A 4 -1.96 -4.23 1.12
CA ALA A 4 -0.79 -3.48 0.66
C ALA A 4 -1.16 -2.08 0.16
N ILE A 5 -0.20 -1.17 0.24
CA ILE A 5 -0.32 0.20 -0.28
C ILE A 5 0.39 0.25 -1.64
N LEU A 6 -0.35 0.53 -2.70
CA LEU A 6 0.19 0.73 -4.04
C LEU A 6 0.52 2.22 -4.22
N VAL A 7 1.81 2.54 -4.25
CA VAL A 7 2.28 3.91 -4.48
C VAL A 7 2.50 4.13 -5.98
N VAL A 8 1.80 5.09 -6.56
CA VAL A 8 1.93 5.50 -7.97
C VAL A 8 2.31 6.97 -8.02
N SER A 9 3.23 7.34 -8.90
CA SER A 9 3.60 8.75 -9.10
C SER A 9 2.56 9.40 -10.00
N ALA A 10 1.89 10.44 -9.51
CA ALA A 10 0.93 11.22 -10.29
C ALA A 10 1.55 11.85 -11.55
N ALA A 11 2.85 12.17 -11.50
CA ALA A 11 3.57 12.76 -12.63
C ALA A 11 3.98 11.74 -13.70
N ASP A 12 4.22 10.49 -13.30
CA ASP A 12 4.74 9.44 -14.20
C ASP A 12 3.66 8.45 -14.65
N GLY A 13 2.54 8.36 -13.91
CA GLY A 13 1.45 7.42 -14.17
C GLY A 13 1.80 5.96 -13.85
N PRO A 14 0.94 5.01 -14.25
CA PRO A 14 1.19 3.58 -14.07
C PRO A 14 2.33 3.09 -14.96
N MET A 15 3.37 2.53 -14.33
CA MET A 15 4.55 2.00 -15.01
C MET A 15 4.48 0.48 -15.18
N PRO A 16 5.33 -0.14 -16.03
CA PRO A 16 5.38 -1.59 -16.15
C PRO A 16 5.63 -2.31 -14.82
N GLN A 17 6.39 -1.69 -13.90
CA GLN A 17 6.58 -2.24 -12.56
C GLN A 17 5.27 -2.23 -11.74
N THR A 18 4.41 -1.21 -11.89
CA THR A 18 3.11 -1.14 -11.20
C THR A 18 2.25 -2.35 -11.55
N ARG A 19 2.21 -2.71 -12.84
CA ARG A 19 1.52 -3.89 -13.36
C ARG A 19 2.07 -5.18 -12.74
N GLU A 20 3.38 -5.33 -12.67
CA GLU A 20 4.02 -6.52 -12.08
C GLU A 20 3.70 -6.66 -10.58
N HIS A 21 3.73 -5.57 -9.81
CA HIS A 21 3.41 -5.61 -8.38
C HIS A 21 1.95 -5.98 -8.11
N ILE A 22 1.00 -5.51 -8.94
CA ILE A 22 -0.41 -5.87 -8.82
C ILE A 22 -0.59 -7.36 -9.12
N LEU A 23 0.04 -7.86 -10.19
CA LEU A 23 0.01 -9.28 -10.54
C LEU A 23 0.62 -10.15 -9.43
N LEU A 24 1.75 -9.74 -8.85
CA LEU A 24 2.37 -10.44 -7.73
C LEU A 24 1.47 -10.43 -6.49
N SER A 25 0.86 -9.29 -6.17
CA SER A 25 -0.07 -9.15 -5.04
C SER A 25 -1.25 -10.11 -5.18
N ARG A 26 -1.78 -10.25 -6.40
CA ARG A 26 -2.82 -11.24 -6.72
C ARG A 26 -2.34 -12.67 -6.50
N ASN A 27 -1.17 -13.03 -7.01
CA ASN A 27 -0.62 -14.38 -6.90
C ASN A 27 -0.27 -14.77 -5.46
N VAL A 28 0.15 -13.81 -4.63
CA VAL A 28 0.46 -14.00 -3.21
C VAL A 28 -0.82 -14.01 -2.35
N GLY A 29 -1.96 -13.61 -2.93
CA GLY A 29 -3.26 -13.62 -2.25
C GLY A 29 -3.49 -12.43 -1.31
N VAL A 30 -2.95 -11.26 -1.65
CA VAL A 30 -3.23 -10.01 -0.91
C VAL A 30 -4.72 -9.66 -1.09
N PRO A 31 -5.52 -9.56 -0.02
CA PRO A 31 -6.97 -9.47 -0.14
C PRO A 31 -7.47 -8.05 -0.45
N ALA A 32 -6.74 -7.01 -0.04
CA ALA A 32 -7.11 -5.62 -0.24
C ALA A 32 -5.89 -4.75 -0.57
N LEU A 33 -6.10 -3.77 -1.45
CA LEU A 33 -5.11 -2.78 -1.85
C LEU A 33 -5.66 -1.37 -1.62
N VAL A 34 -4.80 -0.46 -1.16
CA VAL A 34 -5.07 0.98 -1.08
C VAL A 34 -4.10 1.70 -1.99
N VAL A 35 -4.56 2.66 -2.78
CA VAL A 35 -3.70 3.39 -3.72
C VAL A 35 -3.32 4.75 -3.16
N PHE A 36 -2.04 5.09 -3.25
CA PHE A 36 -1.55 6.43 -2.95
C PHE A 36 -0.92 7.06 -4.20
N LEU A 37 -1.57 8.09 -4.73
CA LEU A 37 -1.05 8.93 -5.82
C LEU A 37 -0.09 9.96 -5.20
N ASN A 38 1.20 9.69 -5.33
CA ASN A 38 2.28 10.50 -4.78
C ASN A 38 2.77 11.56 -5.78
N LYS A 39 3.52 12.56 -5.29
CA LYS A 39 4.06 13.68 -6.07
C LYS A 39 3.01 14.61 -6.69
N VAL A 40 1.85 14.75 -6.06
CA VAL A 40 0.80 15.69 -6.52
C VAL A 40 1.30 17.14 -6.52
N ASP A 41 2.30 17.46 -5.71
CA ASP A 41 2.97 18.77 -5.73
C ASP A 41 3.68 19.12 -7.05
N MET A 42 3.92 18.13 -7.91
CA MET A 42 4.55 18.31 -9.23
C MET A 42 3.52 18.36 -10.37
N VAL A 43 2.23 18.19 -10.07
CA VAL A 43 1.14 18.15 -11.04
C VAL A 43 0.15 19.26 -10.69
N ASP A 44 0.13 20.32 -11.51
CA ASP A 44 -0.74 21.47 -11.29
C ASP A 44 -2.12 21.31 -11.95
N ASP A 45 -2.32 20.26 -12.75
CA ASP A 45 -3.54 20.03 -13.55
C ASP A 45 -4.39 18.91 -12.94
N GLU A 46 -5.60 19.28 -12.51
CA GLU A 46 -6.58 18.37 -11.91
C GLU A 46 -7.11 17.34 -12.92
N GLU A 47 -7.23 17.71 -14.21
CA GLU A 47 -7.67 16.76 -15.26
C GLU A 47 -6.66 15.64 -15.46
N LEU A 48 -5.36 15.94 -15.30
CA LEU A 48 -4.30 14.94 -15.42
C LEU A 48 -4.31 13.96 -14.25
N LEU A 49 -4.61 14.44 -13.03
CA LEU A 49 -4.75 13.58 -11.85
C LEU A 49 -5.93 12.62 -12.00
N GLU A 50 -7.09 13.11 -12.45
CA GLU A 50 -8.26 12.27 -12.72
C GLU A 50 -7.96 11.20 -13.79
N LEU A 51 -7.24 11.57 -14.85
CA LEU A 51 -6.84 10.62 -15.89
C LEU A 51 -5.93 9.51 -15.33
N VAL A 52 -4.92 9.87 -14.55
CA VAL A 52 -4.01 8.88 -13.92
C VAL A 52 -4.77 7.99 -12.94
N GLU A 53 -5.72 8.55 -12.17
CA GLU A 53 -6.57 7.76 -11.29
C GLU A 53 -7.39 6.73 -12.08
N MET A 54 -8.03 7.15 -13.18
CA MET A 54 -8.79 6.26 -14.05
C MET A 54 -7.92 5.12 -14.60
N GLU A 55 -6.72 5.42 -15.09
CA GLU A 55 -5.80 4.40 -15.60
C GLU A 55 -5.38 3.39 -14.51
N VAL A 56 -5.18 3.85 -13.27
CA VAL A 56 -4.86 2.95 -12.15
C VAL A 56 -6.06 2.06 -11.80
N ARG A 57 -7.28 2.60 -11.80
CA ARG A 57 -8.52 1.83 -11.53
C ARG A 57 -8.78 0.78 -12.61
N ASP A 58 -8.57 1.14 -13.87
CA ASP A 58 -8.68 0.21 -15.00
C ASP A 58 -7.66 -0.92 -14.89
N LEU A 59 -6.42 -0.59 -14.51
CA LEU A 59 -5.37 -1.58 -14.35
C LEU A 59 -5.64 -2.51 -13.15
N LEU A 60 -6.18 -2.00 -12.04
CA LEU A 60 -6.63 -2.84 -10.93
C LEU A 60 -7.75 -3.80 -11.36
N SER A 61 -8.72 -3.29 -12.13
CA SER A 61 -9.82 -4.09 -12.68
C SER A 61 -9.35 -5.16 -13.67
N GLU A 62 -8.30 -4.88 -14.47
CA GLU A 62 -7.67 -5.85 -15.38
C GLU A 62 -7.14 -7.09 -14.63
N TYR A 63 -6.73 -6.93 -13.37
CA TYR A 63 -6.12 -7.99 -12.54
C TYR A 63 -7.04 -8.52 -11.43
N ASP A 64 -8.36 -8.44 -11.61
CA ASP A 64 -9.40 -8.91 -10.69
C ASP A 64 -9.37 -8.24 -9.30
N PHE A 65 -8.86 -7.01 -9.19
CA PHE A 65 -9.08 -6.17 -8.02
C PHE A 65 -10.31 -5.28 -8.22
N PRO A 66 -11.03 -4.91 -7.13
CA PRO A 66 -12.20 -4.05 -7.23
C PRO A 66 -11.78 -2.59 -7.47
N GLY A 67 -11.38 -2.26 -8.70
CA GLY A 67 -10.82 -0.96 -9.07
C GLY A 67 -11.72 0.24 -8.73
N ASP A 68 -13.05 0.06 -8.73
CA ASP A 68 -14.01 1.11 -8.38
C ASP A 68 -14.13 1.33 -6.85
N ASP A 69 -14.00 0.26 -6.05
CA ASP A 69 -14.16 0.33 -4.59
C ASP A 69 -12.85 0.63 -3.85
N VAL A 70 -11.72 0.49 -4.54
CA VAL A 70 -10.39 0.76 -3.94
C VAL A 70 -10.27 2.26 -3.60
N PRO A 71 -9.91 2.59 -2.35
CA PRO A 71 -9.64 3.96 -1.97
C PRO A 71 -8.35 4.45 -2.63
N VAL A 72 -8.45 5.59 -3.32
CA VAL A 72 -7.34 6.30 -3.96
C VAL A 72 -7.16 7.63 -3.24
N ILE A 73 -5.95 7.87 -2.74
CA ILE A 73 -5.62 9.09 -2.00
C ILE A 73 -4.47 9.80 -2.71
N SER A 74 -4.70 11.07 -3.02
CA SER A 74 -3.75 11.95 -3.69
C SER A 74 -3.02 12.82 -2.66
N GLY A 75 -1.69 12.81 -2.72
CA GLY A 75 -0.85 13.58 -1.80
C GLY A 75 0.61 13.70 -2.22
N SER A 76 1.40 14.29 -1.34
CA SER A 76 2.85 14.42 -1.50
C SER A 76 3.54 13.95 -0.23
N ALA A 77 4.20 12.79 -0.30
CA ALA A 77 4.96 12.27 0.83
C ALA A 77 6.17 13.15 1.18
N LEU A 78 6.72 13.88 0.20
CA LEU A 78 7.86 14.78 0.42
C LEU A 78 7.43 16.01 1.23
N LYS A 79 6.37 16.70 0.81
CA LYS A 79 5.86 17.86 1.56
C LYS A 79 5.31 17.47 2.94
N ALA A 80 4.69 16.29 3.05
CA ALA A 80 4.30 15.76 4.35
C ALA A 80 5.51 15.55 5.27
N LEU A 81 6.64 15.06 4.73
CA LEU A 81 7.87 14.90 5.50
C LEU A 81 8.54 16.24 5.86
N GLU A 82 8.36 17.26 5.02
CA GLU A 82 8.85 18.64 5.27
C GLU A 82 8.01 19.40 6.30
N GLY A 83 6.86 18.86 6.71
CA GLY A 83 6.00 19.41 7.76
C GLY A 83 4.86 20.29 7.25
N ASP A 84 4.45 20.12 5.99
CA ASP A 84 3.27 20.81 5.45
C ASP A 84 1.98 20.13 5.95
N ALA A 85 1.21 20.85 6.77
CA ALA A 85 0.02 20.34 7.45
C ALA A 85 -1.04 19.80 6.49
N ASP A 86 -1.18 20.39 5.30
CA ASP A 86 -2.17 19.95 4.31
C ASP A 86 -1.83 18.57 3.74
N TYR A 87 -0.53 18.29 3.54
CA TYR A 87 -0.06 17.00 3.04
C TYR A 87 0.16 15.97 4.16
N GLU A 88 0.47 16.39 5.38
CA GLU A 88 0.43 15.52 6.56
C GLU A 88 -0.97 14.93 6.76
N GLN A 89 -2.01 15.76 6.59
CA GLN A 89 -3.38 15.30 6.67
C GLN A 89 -3.69 14.23 5.62
N LYS A 90 -3.17 14.33 4.39
CA LYS A 90 -3.33 13.28 3.37
C LYS A 90 -2.71 11.94 3.77
N ILE A 91 -1.63 11.94 4.56
CA ILE A 91 -1.05 10.71 5.10
C ILE A 91 -1.94 10.12 6.20
N LEU A 92 -2.56 10.96 7.02
CA LEU A 92 -3.54 10.52 8.02
C LEU A 92 -4.78 9.92 7.34
N ASP A 93 -5.29 10.57 6.29
CA ASP A 93 -6.40 10.07 5.48
C ASP A 93 -6.04 8.72 4.84
N LEU A 94 -4.78 8.54 4.40
CA LEU A 94 -4.27 7.27 3.87
C LEU A 94 -4.33 6.16 4.91
N MET A 95 -3.88 6.45 6.13
CA MET A 95 -3.92 5.48 7.22
C MET A 95 -5.37 5.17 7.64
N GLU A 96 -6.27 6.15 7.63
CA GLU A 96 -7.69 5.94 7.91
C GLU A 96 -8.35 5.04 6.84
N ALA A 97 -8.01 5.24 5.56
CA ALA A 97 -8.47 4.37 4.49
C ALA A 97 -7.94 2.94 4.63
N VAL A 98 -6.67 2.78 5.02
CA VAL A 98 -6.08 1.47 5.34
C VAL A 98 -6.85 0.80 6.48
N ASP A 99 -7.09 1.49 7.58
CA ASP A 99 -7.80 0.96 8.75
C ASP A 99 -9.25 0.58 8.44
N THR A 100 -9.91 1.32 7.55
CA THR A 100 -11.32 1.10 7.19
C THR A 100 -11.50 0.03 6.11
N TYR A 101 -10.61 0.00 5.12
CA TYR A 101 -10.75 -0.84 3.94
C TYR A 101 -10.08 -2.21 4.09
N ILE A 102 -8.95 -2.29 4.79
CA ILE A 102 -8.23 -3.54 4.97
C ILE A 102 -8.85 -4.30 6.15
N PRO A 103 -9.48 -5.48 5.92
CA PRO A 103 -10.11 -6.21 6.99
C PRO A 103 -9.06 -6.69 8.00
N THR A 104 -9.36 -6.54 9.29
CA THR A 104 -8.50 -7.11 10.33
C THR A 104 -8.53 -8.64 10.21
N PRO A 105 -7.39 -9.31 10.02
CA PRO A 105 -7.34 -10.76 9.86
C PRO A 105 -7.79 -11.47 11.14
N GLU A 106 -8.52 -12.56 11.00
CA GLU A 106 -8.89 -13.40 12.13
C GLU A 106 -7.64 -14.05 12.73
N ARG A 107 -7.46 -13.88 14.04
CA ARG A 107 -6.33 -14.46 14.76
C ARG A 107 -6.65 -15.91 15.13
N ASP A 108 -5.81 -16.82 14.66
CA ASP A 108 -5.89 -18.25 14.97
C ASP A 108 -5.29 -18.59 16.36
N SER A 109 -5.83 -18.02 17.44
CA SER A 109 -5.30 -18.25 18.80
C SER A 109 -5.45 -19.70 19.30
N ASP A 110 -6.38 -20.45 18.72
CA ASP A 110 -6.72 -21.81 19.14
C ASP A 110 -5.93 -22.89 18.39
N LYS A 111 -5.15 -22.51 17.37
CA LYS A 111 -4.34 -23.44 16.57
C LYS A 111 -2.98 -23.72 17.24
N PRO A 112 -2.34 -24.87 16.94
CA PRO A 112 -0.98 -25.12 17.38
C PRO A 112 -0.03 -24.02 16.91
N PHE A 113 0.94 -23.65 17.75
CA PHE A 113 1.94 -22.64 17.41
C PHE A 113 2.69 -23.03 16.12
N MET A 114 2.60 -22.16 15.12
CA MET A 114 3.36 -22.24 13.89
C MET A 114 3.88 -20.84 13.56
N MET A 115 5.19 -20.70 13.43
CA MET A 115 5.84 -19.45 13.06
C MET A 115 6.85 -19.73 11.94
N PRO A 116 6.53 -19.38 10.69
CA PRO A 116 7.50 -19.43 9.61
C PRO A 116 8.62 -18.42 9.88
N VAL A 117 9.88 -18.87 9.86
CA VAL A 117 11.03 -18.02 10.15
C VAL A 117 11.42 -17.28 8.88
N GLU A 118 11.48 -15.95 8.94
CA GLU A 118 11.92 -15.11 7.81
C GLU A 118 13.41 -14.81 7.88
N ASP A 119 13.93 -14.47 9.08
CA ASP A 119 15.36 -14.19 9.28
C ASP A 119 15.84 -14.59 10.69
N VAL A 120 17.16 -14.70 10.88
CA VAL A 120 17.82 -15.13 12.11
C VAL A 120 18.94 -14.17 12.50
N PHE A 121 18.83 -13.58 13.69
CA PHE A 121 19.83 -12.69 14.25
C PHE A 121 20.55 -13.34 15.43
N SER A 122 21.82 -13.00 15.62
CA SER A 122 22.57 -13.35 16.84
C SER A 122 22.83 -12.10 17.65
N ILE A 123 22.18 -11.99 18.81
CA ILE A 123 22.31 -10.85 19.71
C ILE A 123 23.27 -11.22 20.83
N THR A 124 24.39 -10.50 20.93
CA THR A 124 25.39 -10.70 21.97
C THR A 124 24.75 -10.57 23.36
N GLY A 125 24.88 -11.61 24.19
CA GLY A 125 24.31 -11.66 25.54
C GLY A 125 22.84 -12.11 25.64
N ARG A 126 22.14 -12.35 24.52
CA ARG A 126 20.77 -12.89 24.50
C ARG A 126 20.64 -14.21 23.71
N GLY A 127 21.51 -14.45 22.73
CA GLY A 127 21.50 -15.65 21.90
C GLY A 127 20.90 -15.43 20.52
N THR A 128 20.48 -16.52 19.88
CA THR A 128 19.88 -16.52 18.52
C THR A 128 18.40 -16.18 18.59
N VAL A 129 17.98 -15.19 17.82
CA VAL A 129 16.61 -14.71 17.71
C VAL A 129 16.11 -14.99 16.31
N ALA A 130 15.11 -15.86 16.18
CA ALA A 130 14.38 -16.06 14.94
C ALA A 130 13.23 -15.05 14.87
N TYR A 131 13.07 -14.39 13.71
CA TYR A 131 12.11 -13.30 13.54
C TYR A 131 11.21 -13.54 12.32
N ARG A 132 9.97 -13.06 12.45
CA ARG A 132 9.02 -12.83 11.37
C ARG A 132 8.29 -11.51 11.72
N PRO A 133 8.26 -10.49 10.84
CA PRO A 133 7.41 -9.33 11.03
C PRO A 133 5.95 -9.80 11.12
N CYS A 134 5.28 -9.37 12.19
CA CYS A 134 3.84 -9.57 12.35
C CYS A 134 3.08 -8.79 11.28
#